data_AF-A0A970TD28-F1
#
_entry.id   AF-A0A970TD28-F1
#
_cell.length_a   1.000
_cell.length_b   1.000
_cell.length_c   1.000
_cell.angle_alpha   90.00
_cell.angle_beta   90.00
_cell.angle_gamma   90.00
#
_symmetry.space_group_name_H-M   'P 1'
#
loop_
_entity.id
_entity.type
_entity.pdbx_description
1 polymer ?
#
loop_
_entity_poly.entity_id
_entity_poly.type
_entity_poly.pdbx_seq_one_letter_code
_entity_poly.pdbx_strand_id
1 'polypeptide(L)' 'IVGGNDVQVLQMNRDAMERMKAPAELEIVPGATHLFEEPGKLEQVAKLAAKWFTRHLSSST' A
#
# COMPACT_ATOMS: atom_id res chain seq x y z
N ILE A 1 0.59 -1.45 0.90
CA ILE A 1 0.94 -0.91 -0.43
C ILE A 1 1.99 -1.83 -1.01
N VAL A 2 1.78 -2.41 -2.19
CA VAL A 2 2.69 -3.39 -2.81
C VAL A 2 2.91 -3.04 -4.28
N GLY A 3 4.10 -3.32 -4.80
CA GLY A 3 4.39 -3.18 -6.23
C GLY A 3 3.65 -4.22 -7.08
N GLY A 4 3.04 -3.79 -8.17
CA GLY A 4 2.24 -4.67 -9.04
C GLY A 4 3.05 -5.75 -9.76
N ASN A 5 4.36 -5.54 -9.93
CA ASN A 5 5.27 -6.54 -10.50
C ASN A 5 5.90 -7.44 -9.42
N ASP A 6 5.65 -7.16 -8.13
CA ASP A 6 6.08 -7.99 -7.00
C ASP A 6 5.00 -9.01 -6.64
N VAL A 7 4.78 -9.96 -7.55
CA VAL A 7 3.63 -10.88 -7.52
C VAL A 7 3.64 -11.78 -6.28
N GLN A 8 4.83 -12.18 -5.82
CA GLN A 8 4.98 -13.01 -4.62
C GLN A 8 4.57 -12.23 -3.36
N VAL A 9 5.10 -11.02 -3.19
CA VAL A 9 4.77 -10.19 -2.02
C VAL A 9 3.32 -9.72 -2.07
N LEU A 10 2.76 -9.54 -3.27
CA LEU A 10 1.34 -9.23 -3.43
C LEU A 10 0.46 -10.34 -2.86
N GLN A 11 0.73 -11.61 -3.18
CA GLN A 11 -0.02 -12.72 -2.62
C GLN A 11 0.15 -12.82 -1.09
N MET A 12 1.39 -12.69 -0.60
CA MET A 12 1.66 -12.70 0.84
C MET A 12 0.89 -11.60 1.59
N ASN A 13 0.75 -10.42 1.00
CA ASN A 13 -0.01 -9.32 1.60
C ASN A 13 -1.52 -9.53 1.52
N ARG A 14 -2.04 -10.20 0.48
CA ARG A 14 -3.45 -10.62 0.43
C ARG A 14 -3.75 -11.58 1.58
N ASP A 15 -2.94 -12.62 1.72
CA ASP A 15 -3.08 -13.62 2.78
C ASP A 15 -2.96 -12.98 4.17
N ALA A 16 -2.06 -12.01 4.34
CA ALA A 16 -1.92 -11.26 5.58
C ALA A 16 -3.17 -10.40 5.87
N MET A 17 -3.69 -9.69 4.87
CA MET A 17 -4.88 -8.84 5.00
C MET A 17 -6.10 -9.66 5.41
N GLU A 18 -6.29 -10.87 4.87
CA GLU A 18 -7.38 -11.78 5.26
C GLU A 18 -7.32 -12.21 6.74
N ARG A 19 -6.13 -12.18 7.35
CA ARG A 19 -5.91 -12.56 8.76
C ARG A 19 -5.96 -11.37 9.72
N MET A 20 -6.02 -10.14 9.21
CA MET A 20 -6.05 -8.94 10.05
C MET A 20 -7.39 -8.79 10.76
N LYS A 21 -7.34 -8.39 12.03
CA LYS A 21 -8.53 -8.09 12.85
C LYS A 21 -8.89 -6.60 12.90
N ALA A 22 -8.03 -5.75 12.34
CA ALA A 22 -8.20 -4.31 12.27
C ALA A 22 -8.49 -3.89 10.82
N PRO A 23 -9.06 -2.68 10.58
CA PRO A 23 -9.24 -2.17 9.23
C PRO A 23 -7.92 -2.20 8.45
N ALA A 24 -7.95 -2.86 7.29
CA ALA A 24 -6.80 -3.01 6.41
C ALA A 24 -7.23 -2.80 4.95
N GLU A 25 -6.38 -2.15 4.17
CA GLU A 25 -6.55 -1.97 2.73
C GLU A 25 -5.25 -2.34 2.01
N LEU A 26 -5.37 -3.07 0.90
CA LEU A 26 -4.26 -3.44 0.04
C LEU A 26 -4.27 -2.62 -1.25
N GLU A 27 -3.43 -1.60 -1.29
CA GLU A 27 -3.18 -0.78 -2.48
C GLU A 27 -2.04 -1.35 -3.33
N ILE A 28 -2.23 -1.38 -4.65
CA ILE A 28 -1.27 -1.91 -5.64
C ILE A 28 -0.74 -0.76 -6.48
N VAL A 29 0.58 -0.66 -6.63
CA VAL A 29 1.23 0.33 -7.50
C VAL A 29 1.58 -0.33 -8.84
N PRO A 30 0.84 -0.06 -9.94
CA PRO A 30 1.02 -0.77 -11.21
C PRO A 30 2.44 -0.59 -11.76
N GLY A 31 3.07 -1.67 -12.21
CA GLY A 31 4.40 -1.62 -12.82
C GLY A 31 5.55 -1.35 -11.84
N ALA A 32 5.31 -1.31 -10.52
CA ALA A 32 6.38 -1.17 -9.53
C ALA A 32 6.91 -2.54 -9.09
N THR A 33 8.22 -2.65 -8.92
CA THR A 33 8.89 -3.78 -8.26
C THR A 33 8.96 -3.57 -6.74
N HIS A 34 9.68 -4.46 -6.05
CA HIS A 34 9.74 -4.53 -4.59
C HIS A 34 10.11 -3.20 -3.91
N LEU A 35 11.04 -2.45 -4.52
CA LEU A 35 11.59 -1.23 -3.94
C LEU A 35 10.95 0.06 -4.48
N PHE A 36 10.01 -0.05 -5.43
CA PHE A 36 9.36 1.10 -6.07
C PHE A 36 10.36 2.09 -6.71
N GLU A 37 11.48 1.61 -7.26
CA GLU A 37 12.54 2.45 -7.85
C GLU A 37 12.16 3.02 -9.22
N GLU A 38 11.11 2.50 -9.86
CA GLU A 38 10.68 3.00 -11.15
C GLU A 38 10.16 4.45 -11.01
N PRO A 39 10.31 5.28 -12.06
CA PRO A 39 9.94 6.69 -12.00
C PRO A 39 8.50 6.89 -11.51
N GLY A 40 8.33 7.71 -10.46
CA GLY A 40 7.03 8.09 -9.93
C GLY A 40 6.40 7.08 -8.95
N LYS A 41 6.98 5.90 -8.75
CA LYS A 41 6.35 4.85 -7.92
C LYS A 41 6.44 5.16 -6.44
N LEU A 42 7.60 5.62 -5.97
CA LEU A 42 7.76 6.01 -4.58
C LEU A 42 6.88 7.22 -4.21
N GLU A 43 6.71 8.17 -5.14
CA GLU A 43 5.79 9.31 -4.98
C GLU A 43 4.33 8.85 -4.90
N GLN A 44 3.94 7.85 -5.68
CA GLN A 44 2.61 7.24 -5.58
C GLN A 44 2.42 6.53 -4.23
N VAL A 45 3.42 5.80 -3.74
CA VAL A 45 3.41 5.18 -2.40
C VAL A 45 3.21 6.26 -1.33
N ALA A 46 3.97 7.36 -1.40
CA ALA A 46 3.87 8.46 -0.43
C ALA A 46 2.46 9.08 -0.42
N LYS A 47 1.85 9.31 -1.58
CA LYS A 47 0.48 9.83 -1.69
C LYS A 47 -0.57 8.89 -1.09
N LEU A 48 -0.45 7.60 -1.37
CA LEU A 48 -1.35 6.57 -0.81
C LEU A 48 -1.23 6.50 0.72
N ALA A 49 0.00 6.49 1.24
CA ALA A 49 0.26 6.49 2.68
C ALA A 49 -0.28 7.75 3.37
N ALA A 50 -0.02 8.93 2.79
CA ALA A 50 -0.55 10.19 3.30
C ALA A 50 -2.08 10.17 3.37
N LYS A 51 -2.76 9.72 2.31
CA LYS A 51 -4.22 9.58 2.28
C LYS A 51 -4.74 8.65 3.39
N TRP A 52 -4.06 7.53 3.64
CA TRP A 52 -4.43 6.61 4.72
C TRP A 52 -4.34 7.31 6.08
N PHE A 53 -3.23 7.99 6.36
CA PHE A 53 -3.04 8.71 7.61
C PHE A 53 -4.02 9.87 7.77
N THR A 54 -4.25 10.68 6.74
CA THR A 54 -5.23 11.76 6.79
C THR A 54 -6.62 11.23 7.16
N ARG A 55 -7.04 10.09 6.62
CA ARG A 55 -8.36 9.52 6.91
C ARG A 55 -8.50 8.99 8.33
N HIS A 56 -7.45 8.36 8.87
CA HIS A 56 -7.54 7.59 10.11
C HIS A 56 -6.92 8.28 11.33
N LEU A 57 -6.05 9.27 11.11
CA LEU A 57 -5.40 10.05 12.17
C LEU A 57 -5.91 11.49 12.23
N SER A 58 -6.83 11.91 11.36
CA SER A 58 -7.53 13.18 11.53
C SER A 58 -8.37 13.12 12.81
N SER A 59 -7.91 13.77 13.86
CA SER A 59 -8.76 14.05 15.02
C SER A 59 -9.93 14.89 14.54
N SER A 60 -11.15 14.43 14.79
CA SER A 60 -12.31 15.33 14.76
C SER A 60 -11.98 16.50 15.67
N THR A 61 -11.94 17.70 15.11
CA THR A 61 -11.88 18.95 15.87
C THR A 61 -13.31 19.40 16.14
#